data_AF-A0A191HUX1-F1
#
_entry.id   AF-A0A191HUX1-F1
#
_cell.length_a   1.000
_cell.length_b   1.000
_cell.length_c   1.000
_cell.angle_alpha   90.00
_cell.angle_beta   90.00
_cell.angle_gamma   90.00
#
_symmetry.space_group_name_H-M   'P 1'
#
loop_
_entity.id
_entity.type
_entity.pdbx_description
1 polymer ?
#
loop_
_entity_poly.entity_id
_entity_poly.type
_entity_poly.pdbx_seq_one_letter_code
_entity_poly.pdbx_strand_id
1 'polypeptide(L)'
;MNIKGTEANFDICVMLFDVLIPLIDKGVTIDKNRILYYIGEGQNGSLKDEENARLEAIIGTTAKKKPIRAKSIGQNKYVDAIKHNDVVFGIGPAVTGKTFLAVVLAVNTLKKKRS
;
A
#
# COMPACT_ATOMS: atom_id res chain seq x y z
N MET A 1 -20.02 18.23 -3.19
CA MET A 1 -20.24 17.12 -2.22
C MET A 1 -20.50 17.76 -0.86
N ASN A 2 -21.60 17.45 -0.17
CA ASN A 2 -21.98 18.12 1.09
C ASN A 2 -21.77 17.13 2.25
N ILE A 3 -20.72 17.33 3.04
CA ILE A 3 -20.28 16.42 4.13
C ILE A 3 -20.58 17.12 5.46
N LYS A 4 -21.20 16.42 6.42
CA LYS A 4 -21.51 16.94 7.77
C LYS A 4 -20.76 16.12 8.82
N GLY A 5 -20.11 16.77 9.79
CA GLY A 5 -19.36 16.11 10.85
C GLY A 5 -18.46 17.08 11.62
N THR A 6 -17.64 16.54 12.53
CA THR A 6 -16.54 17.29 13.14
C THR A 6 -15.47 17.60 12.08
N GLU A 7 -14.67 18.65 12.31
CA GLU A 7 -13.56 19.03 11.43
C GLU A 7 -12.61 17.85 11.17
N ALA A 8 -12.24 17.11 12.22
CA ALA A 8 -11.42 15.91 12.09
C ALA A 8 -12.03 14.81 11.18
N ASN A 9 -13.35 14.62 11.21
CA ASN A 9 -14.00 13.65 10.33
C ASN A 9 -14.07 14.15 8.89
N PHE A 10 -14.21 15.46 8.70
CA PHE A 10 -14.17 16.07 7.38
C PHE A 10 -12.80 15.87 6.72
N ASP A 11 -11.72 16.12 7.46
CA ASP A 11 -10.35 15.94 6.96
C ASP A 11 -10.07 14.47 6.60
N ILE A 12 -10.49 13.53 7.45
CA ILE A 12 -10.35 12.09 7.16
C ILE A 12 -11.15 11.71 5.90
N CYS A 13 -12.35 12.27 5.71
CA CYS A 13 -13.12 12.04 4.49
C CYS A 13 -12.41 12.54 3.24
N VAL A 14 -11.80 13.74 3.28
CA VAL A 14 -11.03 14.28 2.16
C VAL A 14 -9.84 13.37 1.84
N MET A 15 -9.01 13.07 2.84
CA MET A 15 -7.85 12.17 2.69
C MET A 15 -8.26 10.79 2.14
N LEU A 16 -9.42 10.28 2.56
CA LEU A 16 -9.94 9.02 2.06
C LEU A 16 -10.24 9.07 0.55
N PHE A 17 -10.82 10.17 0.05
CA PHE A 17 -11.05 10.31 -1.40
C PHE A 17 -9.75 10.43 -2.18
N ASP A 18 -8.76 11.17 -1.66
CA ASP A 18 -7.43 11.28 -2.27
C ASP A 18 -6.70 9.93 -2.36
N VAL A 19 -7.06 8.98 -1.50
CA VAL A 19 -6.58 7.59 -1.57
C VAL A 19 -7.40 6.74 -2.53
N LEU A 20 -8.72 6.75 -2.38
CA LEU A 20 -9.59 5.79 -3.04
C LEU A 20 -9.72 6.06 -4.54
N ILE A 21 -9.79 7.33 -4.96
CA ILE A 21 -9.95 7.70 -6.37
C ILE A 21 -8.77 7.16 -7.21
N PRO A 22 -7.49 7.45 -6.86
CA PRO A 22 -6.35 6.90 -7.61
C PRO A 22 -6.29 5.37 -7.63
N LEU A 23 -6.77 4.71 -6.57
CA LEU A 23 -6.81 3.25 -6.52
C LEU A 23 -7.85 2.68 -7.49
N ILE A 24 -9.03 3.30 -7.56
CA ILE A 24 -10.09 2.94 -8.52
C ILE A 24 -9.58 3.16 -9.95
N ASP A 25 -8.92 4.29 -10.23
CA ASP A 25 -8.34 4.59 -11.54
C ASP A 25 -7.26 3.56 -11.96
N LYS A 26 -6.52 3.01 -11.00
CA LYS A 26 -5.56 1.91 -11.21
C LYS A 26 -6.21 0.52 -11.35
N GLY A 27 -7.55 0.44 -11.35
CA GLY A 27 -8.32 -0.80 -11.46
C GLY A 27 -8.31 -1.65 -10.19
N VAL A 28 -8.02 -1.06 -9.02
CA VAL A 28 -8.08 -1.76 -7.74
C VAL A 28 -9.53 -1.84 -7.28
N THR A 29 -10.04 -3.05 -7.06
CA THR A 29 -11.36 -3.25 -6.46
C THR A 29 -11.33 -2.81 -5.00
N ILE A 30 -12.24 -1.91 -4.65
CA ILE A 30 -12.43 -1.41 -3.28
C ILE A 30 -13.67 -2.06 -2.68
N ASP A 31 -13.51 -2.76 -1.56
CA ASP A 31 -14.60 -3.34 -0.79
C ASP A 31 -14.79 -2.60 0.56
N LYS A 32 -15.81 -3.00 1.31
CA LYS A 32 -16.11 -2.41 2.62
C LYS A 32 -14.93 -2.52 3.60
N ASN A 33 -14.24 -3.67 3.64
CA ASN A 33 -13.14 -3.88 4.57
C ASN A 33 -11.97 -2.93 4.28
N ARG A 34 -11.75 -2.65 2.99
CA ARG A 34 -10.73 -1.75 2.52
C ARG A 34 -11.03 -0.29 2.84
N ILE A 35 -12.29 0.13 2.73
CA ILE A 35 -12.74 1.44 3.18
C ILE A 35 -12.52 1.59 4.68
N LEU A 36 -12.93 0.58 5.47
CA LEU A 36 -12.73 0.59 6.93
C LEU A 36 -11.26 0.62 7.33
N TYR A 37 -10.40 -0.11 6.59
CA TYR A 37 -8.95 -0.06 6.78
C TYR A 37 -8.41 1.36 6.63
N TYR A 38 -8.72 2.04 5.51
CA TYR A 38 -8.23 3.40 5.28
C TYR A 38 -8.81 4.43 6.25
N ILE A 39 -10.08 4.29 6.67
CA ILE A 39 -10.63 5.14 7.74
C ILE A 39 -9.81 4.99 9.03
N GLY A 40 -9.47 3.75 9.42
CA GLY A 40 -8.63 3.50 10.59
C GLY A 40 -7.22 4.09 10.45
N GLU A 41 -6.60 3.99 9.27
CA GLU A 41 -5.31 4.63 9.00
C GLU A 41 -5.40 6.17 9.04
N GLY A 42 -6.51 6.76 8.60
CA GLY A 42 -6.77 8.20 8.71
C GLY A 42 -6.92 8.66 10.16
N GLN A 43 -7.65 7.91 10.98
CA GLN A 43 -7.78 8.16 12.41
C GLN A 43 -6.44 8.06 13.15
N ASN A 44 -5.56 7.17 12.69
CA ASN A 44 -4.22 7.00 13.25
C ASN A 44 -3.18 7.99 12.69
N GLY A 45 -3.56 8.89 11.78
CA GLY A 45 -2.66 9.86 11.14
C GLY A 45 -1.64 9.24 10.17
N SER A 46 -1.89 8.01 9.73
CA SER A 46 -1.05 7.25 8.80
C SER A 46 -1.41 7.48 7.33
N LEU A 47 -2.60 8.00 7.03
CA LEU A 47 -2.97 8.43 5.68
C LEU A 47 -2.32 9.78 5.38
N LYS A 48 -1.20 9.77 4.65
CA LYS A 48 -0.52 10.98 4.17
C LYS A 48 -0.37 10.93 2.65
N ASP A 49 -0.52 12.08 1.99
CA ASP A 49 -0.58 12.21 0.53
C ASP A 49 0.58 11.52 -0.21
N GLU A 50 1.82 11.66 0.29
CA GLU A 50 3.00 11.03 -0.31
C GLU A 50 2.97 9.50 -0.25
N GLU A 51 2.45 8.93 0.85
CA GLU A 51 2.34 7.49 1.02
C GLU A 51 1.18 6.91 0.17
N ASN A 52 0.15 7.73 -0.07
CA ASN A 52 -1.04 7.36 -0.82
C ASN A 52 -0.74 7.11 -2.31
N ALA A 53 0.13 7.92 -2.91
CA ALA A 53 0.51 7.80 -4.33
C ALA A 53 1.05 6.41 -4.69
N ARG A 54 1.71 5.75 -3.72
CA ARG A 54 2.37 4.44 -3.89
C ARG A 54 1.50 3.25 -3.47
N LEU A 55 0.30 3.46 -2.93
CA LEU A 55 -0.60 2.36 -2.57
C LEU A 55 -0.89 1.47 -3.76
N GLU A 56 -0.88 0.15 -3.49
CA GLU A 56 -1.13 -0.90 -4.49
C GLU A 56 -0.13 -0.90 -5.67
N ALA A 57 1.07 -0.34 -5.47
CA ALA A 57 2.12 -0.43 -6.47
C ALA A 57 2.43 -1.90 -6.82
N ILE A 58 2.59 -2.19 -8.12
CA ILE A 58 3.01 -3.51 -8.57
C ILE A 58 4.48 -3.70 -8.20
N ILE A 59 4.77 -4.70 -7.39
CA ILE A 59 6.14 -5.01 -6.92
C ILE A 59 6.77 -6.18 -7.68
N GLY A 60 5.97 -6.92 -8.43
CA GLY A 60 6.39 -8.04 -9.24
C GLY A 60 5.21 -8.74 -9.90
N THR A 61 5.48 -9.86 -10.55
CA THR A 61 4.47 -10.69 -11.20
C THR A 61 4.69 -12.15 -10.86
N THR A 62 3.60 -12.90 -10.71
CA THR A 62 3.62 -14.36 -10.61
C THR A 62 4.16 -15.01 -11.90
N ALA A 63 4.44 -16.31 -11.86
CA ALA A 63 4.80 -17.09 -13.06
C ALA A 63 3.75 -16.99 -14.19
N LYS A 64 2.46 -16.87 -13.82
CA LYS A 64 1.34 -16.67 -14.77
C LYS A 64 1.10 -15.19 -15.11
N LYS A 65 2.12 -14.32 -14.96
CA LYS A 65 2.06 -12.86 -15.22
C LYS A 65 1.01 -12.06 -14.43
N LYS A 66 0.34 -12.65 -13.42
CA LYS A 66 -0.56 -11.90 -12.54
C LYS A 66 0.23 -10.91 -11.68
N PRO A 67 -0.19 -9.64 -11.55
CA PRO A 67 0.50 -8.63 -10.75
C PRO A 67 0.46 -8.97 -9.26
N ILE A 68 1.55 -8.68 -8.57
CA ILE A 68 1.68 -8.76 -7.11
C ILE A 68 1.82 -7.32 -6.61
N ARG A 69 0.99 -6.93 -5.64
CA ARG A 69 0.90 -5.57 -5.12
C ARG A 69 1.11 -5.54 -3.61
N ALA A 70 1.64 -4.44 -3.11
CA ALA A 70 1.66 -4.14 -1.68
C ALA A 70 0.32 -3.49 -1.29
N LYS A 71 -0.42 -4.15 -0.40
CA LYS A 71 -1.84 -3.88 -0.15
C LYS A 71 -2.13 -2.95 1.01
N SER A 72 -1.14 -2.74 1.89
CA SER A 72 -1.25 -1.88 3.06
C SER A 72 -0.13 -0.85 3.08
N ILE A 73 -0.33 0.22 3.85
CA ILE A 73 0.67 1.28 4.05
C ILE A 73 1.96 0.68 4.62
N GLY A 74 1.85 -0.22 5.61
CA GLY A 74 3.00 -0.92 6.18
C GLY A 74 3.75 -1.81 5.17
N GLN A 75 3.05 -2.47 4.25
CA GLN A 75 3.69 -3.24 3.18
C GLN A 75 4.43 -2.34 2.19
N ASN A 76 3.86 -1.18 1.85
CA ASN A 76 4.56 -0.18 1.03
C ASN A 76 5.83 0.32 1.70
N LYS A 77 5.75 0.69 2.98
CA LYS A 77 6.91 1.10 3.78
C LYS A 77 7.99 0.03 3.77
N TYR A 78 7.60 -1.22 3.95
CA TYR A 78 8.52 -2.35 3.90
C TYR A 78 9.18 -2.52 2.53
N VAL A 79 8.41 -2.42 1.45
CA VAL A 79 8.91 -2.52 0.08
C VAL A 79 9.88 -1.37 -0.23
N ASP A 80 9.54 -0.15 0.17
CA ASP A 80 10.39 1.02 -0.06
C ASP A 80 11.65 0.95 0.81
N ALA A 81 11.57 0.47 2.04
CA ALA A 81 12.75 0.22 2.86
C ALA A 81 13.72 -0.75 2.16
N ILE A 82 13.23 -1.84 1.58
CA ILE A 82 14.07 -2.82 0.85
C ILE A 82 14.74 -2.19 -0.38
N LYS A 83 14.10 -1.24 -1.05
CA LYS A 83 14.66 -0.60 -2.25
C LYS A 83 15.78 0.40 -1.93
N HIS A 84 15.73 1.04 -0.76
CA HIS A 84 16.58 2.18 -0.43
C HIS A 84 17.61 1.90 0.67
N ASN A 85 17.61 0.71 1.27
CA ASN A 85 18.54 0.35 2.34
C ASN A 85 19.18 -1.01 2.06
N ASP A 86 20.45 -1.16 2.45
CA ASP A 86 21.19 -2.42 2.32
C ASP A 86 20.68 -3.52 3.26
N VAL A 87 20.20 -3.11 4.45
CA VAL A 87 19.70 -4.01 5.50
C VAL A 87 18.37 -3.49 6.03
N VAL A 88 17.35 -4.37 6.10
CA VAL A 88 16.00 -4.04 6.58
C VAL A 88 15.52 -5.09 7.57
N PHE A 89 15.11 -4.64 8.76
CA PHE A 89 14.45 -5.48 9.75
C PHE A 89 12.94 -5.46 9.54
N GLY A 90 12.38 -6.59 9.11
CA GLY A 90 10.94 -6.75 8.93
C GLY A 90 10.19 -7.01 10.24
N ILE A 91 10.03 -5.97 11.07
CA ILE A 91 9.27 -6.07 12.33
C ILE A 91 7.78 -5.83 12.07
N GLY A 92 6.93 -6.68 12.62
CA GLY A 92 5.47 -6.47 12.61
C GLY A 92 4.68 -7.75 12.87
N PRO A 93 3.35 -7.68 12.93
CA PRO A 93 2.48 -8.81 13.25
C PRO A 93 2.75 -10.02 12.35
N ALA A 94 2.58 -11.24 12.89
CA ALA A 94 2.66 -12.44 12.08
C ALA A 94 1.66 -12.38 10.90
N VAL A 95 1.99 -13.07 9.79
CA VAL A 95 1.06 -13.23 8.65
C VAL A 95 0.79 -11.96 7.82
N THR A 96 1.57 -10.89 7.98
CA THR A 96 1.45 -9.67 7.13
C THR A 96 2.19 -9.75 5.78
N GLY A 97 2.69 -10.92 5.41
CA GLY A 97 3.31 -11.16 4.09
C GLY A 97 4.75 -10.65 3.93
N LYS A 98 5.42 -10.19 4.99
CA LYS A 98 6.81 -9.66 4.95
C LYS A 98 7.79 -10.57 4.19
N THR A 99 7.88 -11.85 4.56
CA THR A 99 8.75 -12.82 3.89
C THR A 99 8.41 -12.99 2.41
N PHE A 100 7.12 -13.05 2.08
CA PHE A 100 6.66 -13.18 0.70
C PHE A 100 7.05 -11.95 -0.14
N LEU A 101 6.83 -10.73 0.38
CA LEU A 101 7.19 -9.49 -0.31
C LEU A 101 8.70 -9.40 -0.54
N ALA A 102 9.52 -9.76 0.46
CA ALA A 102 10.97 -9.80 0.33
C ALA A 102 11.42 -10.75 -0.78
N VAL A 103 10.85 -11.97 -0.82
CA VAL A 103 11.14 -12.95 -1.88
C VAL A 103 10.73 -12.43 -3.26
N VAL A 104 9.54 -11.84 -3.39
CA VAL A 104 9.06 -11.27 -4.65
C VAL A 104 10.00 -10.20 -5.17
N LEU A 105 10.43 -9.28 -4.30
CA LEU A 105 11.37 -8.22 -4.66
C LEU A 105 12.74 -8.80 -5.07
N ALA A 106 13.28 -9.74 -4.31
CA ALA A 106 14.56 -10.39 -4.61
C ALA A 106 14.53 -11.09 -5.98
N VAL A 107 13.49 -11.87 -6.26
CA VAL A 107 13.32 -12.55 -7.56
C VAL A 107 13.16 -11.55 -8.70
N ASN A 108 12.41 -10.46 -8.49
CA ASN A 108 12.21 -9.43 -9.51
C ASN A 108 13.53 -8.72 -9.85
N THR A 109 14.32 -8.34 -8.84
CA THR A 109 15.63 -7.73 -9.01
C THR A 109 16.61 -8.68 -9.70
N LEU A 110 16.61 -9.96 -9.32
CA LEU A 110 17.45 -10.97 -9.97
C LEU A 110 17.11 -11.13 -11.45
N LYS A 111 15.83 -11.13 -11.82
CA LYS A 111 15.40 -11.20 -13.22
C LYS A 111 15.84 -9.99 -14.03
N LYS A 112 15.69 -8.77 -13.48
CA LYS A 112 16.13 -7.52 -14.13
C LYS A 112 17.64 -7.45 -14.39
N LYS A 113 18.46 -8.10 -13.54
CA LYS A 113 19.92 -8.18 -13.73
C LYS A 113 20.35 -9.18 -14.81
N ARG A 114 19.46 -10.09 -15.23
CA ARG A 114 19.75 -11.16 -16.22
C ARG A 114 19.23 -10.83 -17.63
N SER A 115 18.47 -9.76 -17.76
CA SER A 115 17.95 -9.20 -19.01
C SER A 115 18.79 -8.01 -19.45
#